data_AF-A0A7C5RGZ5-F1
#
_entry.id   AF-A0A7C5RGZ5-F1
#
_cell.length_a   1.000
_cell.length_b   1.000
_cell.length_c   1.000
_cell.angle_alpha   90.00
_cell.angle_beta   90.00
_cell.angle_gamma   90.00
#
_symmetry.space_group_name_H-M   'P 1'
#
loop_
_entity.id
_entity.type
_entity.pdbx_description
1 polymer ?
#
loop_
_entity_poly.entity_id
_entity_poly.type
_entity_poly.pdbx_seq_one_letter_code
_entity_poly.pdbx_strand_id
1 'polypeptide(L)'
;MFLKNLIETPEYVSGTKGKDNFIRLSSNENNYGPSPKVIKLLKKISKLSYRYPNSSYNELKEILAYENKVSPSNIILGNGSDEIFLNLFLIYLEPNQNIVTIEKTFTYYKIISSIIGAKVIEAKRGENFSISCDNILSLTSKDTKIVIF
;
A
#
# COMPACT_ATOMS: atom_id res chain seq x y z
N MET A 1 -5.85 21.03 12.40
CA MET A 1 -6.11 20.72 10.98
C MET A 1 -6.23 19.21 10.76
N PHE A 2 -5.21 18.40 11.12
CA PHE A 2 -5.23 16.93 11.01
C PHE A 2 -6.47 16.24 11.62
N LEU A 3 -6.81 16.56 12.87
CA LEU A 3 -7.99 15.99 13.57
C LEU A 3 -9.31 16.24 12.83
N LYS A 4 -9.46 17.42 12.21
CA LYS A 4 -10.66 17.75 11.44
C LYS A 4 -10.75 16.87 10.18
N ASN A 5 -9.65 16.80 9.43
CA ASN A 5 -9.58 15.99 8.22
C ASN A 5 -9.81 14.51 8.50
N LEU A 6 -9.31 13.99 9.63
CA LEU A 6 -9.54 12.62 10.06
C LEU A 6 -11.03 12.33 10.28
N ILE A 7 -11.76 13.25 10.92
CA ILE A 7 -13.20 13.10 11.18
C ILE A 7 -14.02 13.20 9.88
N GLU A 8 -13.59 14.04 8.93
CA GLU A 8 -14.29 14.27 7.67
C GLU A 8 -13.94 13.22 6.59
N THR A 9 -12.87 12.46 6.77
CA THR A 9 -12.45 11.43 5.79
C THR A 9 -13.46 10.27 5.78
N PRO A 10 -13.98 9.88 4.61
CA PRO A 10 -14.87 8.73 4.53
C PRO A 10 -14.16 7.45 4.96
N GLU A 11 -14.91 6.56 5.60
CA GLU A 11 -14.40 5.25 6.00
C GLU A 11 -13.98 4.42 4.79
N TYR A 12 -12.96 3.57 5.00
CA TYR A 12 -12.64 2.54 4.02
C TYR A 12 -13.78 1.52 3.97
N VAL A 13 -14.49 1.47 2.84
CA VAL A 13 -15.50 0.45 2.59
C VAL A 13 -14.86 -0.76 1.92
N SER A 14 -14.64 -1.82 2.68
CA SER A 14 -14.16 -3.09 2.13
C SER A 14 -15.22 -3.77 1.27
N GLY A 15 -14.80 -4.65 0.35
CA GLY A 15 -15.71 -5.55 -0.35
C GLY A 15 -16.55 -6.41 0.60
N THR A 16 -17.69 -6.91 0.11
CA THR A 16 -18.62 -7.71 0.92
C THR A 16 -17.94 -8.99 1.42
N LYS A 17 -18.15 -9.30 2.70
CA LYS A 17 -17.80 -10.60 3.26
C LYS A 17 -18.96 -11.56 2.97
N GLY A 18 -18.65 -12.70 2.35
CA GLY A 18 -19.62 -13.78 2.18
C GLY A 18 -20.07 -14.33 3.53
N LYS A 19 -21.23 -14.99 3.55
CA LYS A 19 -21.64 -15.84 4.69
C LYS A 19 -20.85 -17.14 4.66
N ASP A 20 -21.07 -18.01 5.64
CA ASP A 20 -20.46 -19.35 5.67
C ASP A 20 -20.76 -20.14 4.38
N ASN A 21 -19.80 -20.98 3.94
CA ASN A 21 -19.86 -21.84 2.75
C ASN A 21 -19.86 -21.15 1.37
N PHE A 22 -19.28 -19.96 1.24
CA PHE A 22 -19.06 -19.31 -0.06
C PHE A 22 -17.63 -19.47 -0.58
N ILE A 23 -17.49 -19.54 -1.91
CA ILE A 23 -16.19 -19.40 -2.57
C ILE A 23 -15.81 -17.92 -2.50
N ARG A 24 -14.73 -17.60 -1.77
CA ARG A 24 -14.24 -16.24 -1.58
C ARG A 24 -13.31 -15.84 -2.72
N LEU A 25 -13.75 -14.89 -3.56
CA LEU A 25 -12.98 -14.36 -4.71
C LEU A 25 -12.87 -12.82 -4.69
N SER A 26 -13.18 -12.17 -3.57
CA SER A 26 -13.36 -10.71 -3.48
C SER A 26 -12.14 -9.93 -2.99
N SER A 27 -11.04 -10.59 -2.61
CA SER A 27 -9.89 -9.94 -1.94
C SER A 27 -8.52 -10.25 -2.56
N ASN A 28 -8.48 -10.80 -3.77
CA ASN A 28 -7.23 -11.19 -4.46
C ASN A 28 -6.31 -12.12 -3.63
N GLU A 29 -6.89 -12.91 -2.74
CA GLU A 29 -6.15 -13.86 -1.90
C GLU A 29 -5.66 -15.04 -2.74
N ASN A 30 -4.51 -15.61 -2.35
CA ASN A 30 -4.03 -16.83 -2.96
C ASN A 30 -4.75 -18.06 -2.37
N ASN A 31 -5.58 -18.71 -3.18
CA ASN A 31 -6.40 -19.86 -2.77
C ASN A 31 -5.60 -21.13 -2.43
N TYR A 32 -4.31 -21.21 -2.81
CA TYR A 32 -3.44 -22.33 -2.43
C TYR A 32 -2.93 -22.23 -0.99
N GLY A 33 -3.09 -21.07 -0.35
CA GLY A 33 -2.49 -20.78 0.93
C GLY A 33 -0.96 -20.64 0.87
N PRO A 34 -0.30 -20.46 2.02
CA PRO A 34 1.15 -20.34 2.07
C PRO A 34 1.85 -21.69 1.87
N SER A 35 3.14 -21.65 1.55
CA SER A 35 3.99 -22.85 1.46
C SER A 35 3.90 -23.72 2.72
N PRO A 36 3.86 -25.06 2.61
CA PRO A 36 3.89 -25.97 3.77
C PRO A 36 5.10 -25.73 4.70
N LYS A 37 6.23 -25.26 4.15
CA LYS A 37 7.43 -24.89 4.93
C LYS A 37 7.14 -23.70 5.87
N VAL A 38 6.39 -22.70 5.38
CA VAL A 38 5.97 -21.54 6.17
C VAL A 38 5.04 -21.97 7.29
N ILE A 39 4.05 -22.82 7.00
CA ILE A 39 3.12 -23.34 8.03
C ILE A 39 3.88 -24.08 9.14
N LYS A 40 4.82 -24.95 8.78
CA LYS A 40 5.65 -25.68 9.75
C LYS A 40 6.48 -24.72 10.62
N LEU A 41 7.07 -23.69 10.03
CA LEU A 41 7.86 -22.69 10.74
C LEU A 41 6.99 -21.86 11.70
N LEU A 42 5.83 -21.36 11.24
CA LEU A 42 4.90 -20.58 12.06
C LEU A 42 4.46 -21.35 13.31
N LYS A 43 4.14 -22.64 13.17
CA LYS A 43 3.80 -23.52 14.31
C LYS A 43 4.95 -23.66 15.32
N LYS A 44 6.20 -23.63 14.85
CA LYS A 44 7.38 -23.72 15.71
C LYS A 44 7.63 -22.41 16.45
N ILE A 45 7.57 -21.28 15.75
CA ILE A 45 7.91 -19.97 16.31
C ILE A 45 6.78 -19.33 17.12
N SER A 46 5.53 -19.80 16.98
CA SER A 46 4.38 -19.27 17.73
C SER A 46 4.59 -19.29 19.25
N LYS A 47 5.38 -20.24 19.76
CA LYS A 47 5.76 -20.31 21.18
C LYS A 47 6.60 -19.13 21.65
N LEU A 48 7.16 -18.32 20.74
CA LEU A 48 8.01 -17.17 21.04
C LEU A 48 7.27 -15.83 20.87
N SER A 49 5.96 -15.84 20.61
CA SER A 49 5.19 -14.62 20.29
C SER A 49 5.09 -13.60 21.44
N TYR A 50 5.56 -13.93 22.63
CA TYR A 50 5.68 -13.03 23.78
C TYR A 50 6.98 -12.20 23.77
N ARG A 51 7.83 -12.36 22.76
CA ARG A 51 9.08 -11.61 22.56
C ARG A 51 8.97 -10.70 21.35
N TYR A 52 9.58 -9.54 21.45
CA TYR A 52 9.80 -8.69 20.28
C TYR A 52 10.76 -9.37 19.29
N PRO A 53 10.52 -9.23 17.98
CA PRO A 53 11.47 -9.68 16.97
C PRO A 53 12.72 -8.79 16.94
N ASN A 54 13.77 -9.24 16.26
CA ASN A 54 14.91 -8.38 15.92
C ASN A 54 14.44 -7.26 14.97
N SER A 55 14.62 -6.00 15.36
CA SER A 55 14.16 -4.84 14.62
C SER A 55 14.95 -4.53 13.34
N SER A 56 16.15 -5.08 13.18
CA SER A 56 17.00 -4.82 12.01
C SER A 56 16.54 -5.57 10.76
N TYR A 57 16.00 -6.79 10.95
CA TYR A 57 15.58 -7.71 9.88
C TYR A 57 16.62 -7.92 8.77
N ASN A 58 17.92 -7.82 9.10
CA ASN A 58 19.01 -7.81 8.11
C ASN A 58 19.00 -9.06 7.22
N GLU A 59 18.79 -10.24 7.80
CA GLU A 59 18.73 -11.51 7.05
C GLU A 59 17.65 -11.48 5.95
N LEU A 60 16.45 -10.99 6.27
CA LEU A 60 15.37 -10.89 5.29
C LEU A 60 15.69 -9.85 4.21
N LYS A 61 16.28 -8.71 4.58
CA LYS A 61 16.68 -7.68 3.62
C LYS A 61 17.76 -8.18 2.66
N GLU A 62 18.75 -8.92 3.15
CA GLU A 62 19.82 -9.51 2.33
C GLU A 62 19.25 -10.51 1.31
N ILE A 63 18.37 -11.40 1.74
CA ILE A 63 17.71 -12.37 0.86
C ILE A 63 16.88 -11.65 -0.22
N LEU A 64 16.03 -10.69 0.17
CA LEU A 64 15.22 -9.93 -0.78
C LEU A 64 16.07 -9.12 -1.76
N ALA A 65 17.14 -8.51 -1.28
CA ALA A 65 18.06 -7.72 -2.10
C ALA A 65 18.77 -8.60 -3.14
N TYR A 66 19.24 -9.78 -2.75
CA TYR A 66 19.85 -10.75 -3.66
C TYR A 66 18.88 -11.19 -4.76
N GLU A 67 17.66 -11.62 -4.40
CA GLU A 67 16.64 -12.07 -5.37
C GLU A 67 16.25 -10.95 -6.36
N ASN A 68 16.21 -9.70 -5.90
CA ASN A 68 15.83 -8.55 -6.72
C ASN A 68 17.03 -7.83 -7.37
N LYS A 69 18.27 -8.32 -7.17
CA LYS A 69 19.50 -7.74 -7.72
C LYS A 69 19.71 -6.26 -7.36
N VAL A 70 19.43 -5.90 -6.10
CA VAL A 70 19.62 -4.54 -5.55
C VAL A 70 20.48 -4.59 -4.30
N SER A 71 20.91 -3.43 -3.80
CA SER A 71 21.56 -3.33 -2.48
C SER A 71 20.54 -3.52 -1.35
N PRO A 72 20.90 -4.15 -0.20
CA PRO A 72 20.05 -4.19 0.99
C PRO A 72 19.63 -2.79 1.48
N SER A 73 20.43 -1.76 1.22
CA SER A 73 20.08 -0.35 1.52
C SER A 73 18.87 0.16 0.75
N ASN A 74 18.49 -0.52 -0.33
CA ASN A 74 17.34 -0.16 -1.17
C ASN A 74 16.07 -0.90 -0.74
N ILE A 75 16.11 -1.69 0.34
CA ILE A 75 14.98 -2.45 0.86
C ILE A 75 14.47 -1.83 2.16
N ILE A 76 13.21 -1.41 2.15
CA ILE A 76 12.43 -1.11 3.36
C ILE A 76 11.42 -2.23 3.61
N LEU A 77 11.19 -2.55 4.88
CA LEU A 77 10.20 -3.53 5.30
C LEU A 77 9.06 -2.81 6.02
N GLY A 78 7.84 -3.29 5.83
CA GLY A 78 6.64 -2.81 6.52
C GLY A 78 5.68 -3.96 6.76
N ASN A 79 4.71 -3.75 7.64
CA ASN A 79 3.65 -4.70 7.96
C ASN A 79 2.55 -4.67 6.88
N GLY A 80 2.94 -5.03 5.66
CA GLY A 80 2.14 -4.86 4.45
C GLY A 80 2.47 -3.56 3.70
N SER A 81 2.11 -3.52 2.41
CA SER A 81 2.36 -2.35 1.55
C SER A 81 1.61 -1.10 1.99
N ASP A 82 0.48 -1.25 2.68
CA ASP A 82 -0.33 -0.13 3.15
C ASP A 82 0.45 0.74 4.15
N GLU A 83 1.24 0.14 5.05
CA GLU A 83 2.11 0.89 5.96
C GLU A 83 3.20 1.65 5.19
N ILE A 84 3.76 1.05 4.14
CA ILE A 84 4.76 1.72 3.29
C ILE A 84 4.14 2.92 2.58
N PHE A 85 2.93 2.78 2.02
CA PHE A 85 2.21 3.90 1.42
C PHE A 85 1.87 4.99 2.44
N LEU A 86 1.40 4.62 3.63
CA LEU A 86 1.14 5.57 4.72
C LEU A 86 2.39 6.39 5.05
N ASN A 87 3.53 5.72 5.25
CA ASN A 87 4.80 6.39 5.56
C ASN A 87 5.25 7.31 4.42
N LEU A 88 5.18 6.86 3.16
CA LEU A 88 5.50 7.70 2.00
C LEU A 88 4.63 8.95 1.96
N PHE A 89 3.33 8.81 2.20
CA PHE A 89 2.41 9.95 2.16
C PHE A 89 2.68 10.91 3.31
N LEU A 90 2.92 10.42 4.52
CA LEU A 90 3.24 11.27 5.68
C LEU A 90 4.57 12.00 5.55
N ILE A 91 5.56 11.41 4.87
CA ILE A 91 6.88 12.02 4.65
C ILE A 91 6.82 13.12 3.59
N TYR A 92 6.09 12.90 2.50
CA TYR A 92 6.16 13.74 1.32
C TYR A 92 4.99 14.72 1.13
N LEU A 93 3.87 14.53 1.81
CA LEU A 93 2.68 15.36 1.63
C LEU A 93 2.39 16.27 2.82
N GLU A 94 2.02 17.50 2.49
CA GLU A 94 1.45 18.50 3.37
C GLU A 94 0.06 18.92 2.90
N PRO A 95 -0.74 19.59 3.74
CA PRO A 95 -2.01 20.14 3.30
C PRO A 95 -1.88 21.04 2.06
N ASN A 96 -2.87 20.98 1.17
CA ASN A 96 -2.91 21.70 -0.11
C ASN A 96 -1.92 21.23 -1.19
N GLN A 97 -1.04 20.26 -0.90
CA GLN A 97 -0.26 19.56 -1.92
C GLN A 97 -1.12 18.46 -2.57
N ASN A 98 -0.58 17.79 -3.58
CA ASN A 98 -1.31 16.73 -4.27
C ASN A 98 -0.47 15.51 -4.62
N ILE A 99 -1.18 14.41 -4.85
CA ILE A 99 -0.69 13.26 -5.60
C ILE A 99 -1.38 13.23 -6.96
N VAL A 100 -0.71 12.64 -7.94
CA VAL A 100 -1.33 12.25 -9.21
C VAL A 100 -1.40 10.73 -9.28
N THR A 101 -2.57 10.19 -9.61
CA THR A 101 -2.76 8.75 -9.84
C THR A 101 -3.77 8.50 -10.95
N ILE A 102 -4.27 7.28 -11.11
CA ILE A 102 -5.19 6.88 -12.17
C ILE A 102 -6.57 6.61 -11.56
N GLU A 103 -7.64 6.95 -12.28
CA GLU A 103 -9.00 6.64 -11.83
C GLU A 103 -9.22 5.14 -11.58
N LYS A 104 -10.15 4.86 -10.65
CA LYS A 104 -10.58 3.49 -10.28
C LYS A 104 -9.41 2.58 -9.86
N THR A 105 -8.41 3.18 -9.21
CA THR A 105 -7.28 2.47 -8.59
C THR A 105 -7.57 2.14 -7.12
N PHE A 106 -6.53 1.80 -6.37
CA PHE A 106 -6.62 1.48 -4.96
C PHE A 106 -7.15 2.66 -4.12
N THR A 107 -8.33 2.48 -3.51
CA THR A 107 -9.05 3.49 -2.72
C THR A 107 -8.22 4.08 -1.58
N TYR A 108 -7.26 3.30 -1.06
CA TYR A 108 -6.43 3.70 0.07
C TYR A 108 -5.71 5.03 -0.18
N TYR A 109 -5.24 5.31 -1.40
CA TYR A 109 -4.58 6.58 -1.72
C TYR A 109 -5.45 7.79 -1.40
N LYS A 110 -6.75 7.73 -1.71
CA LYS A 110 -7.70 8.82 -1.41
C LYS A 110 -7.90 9.01 0.09
N ILE A 111 -7.97 7.91 0.84
CA ILE A 111 -8.18 7.94 2.29
C ILE A 111 -6.99 8.61 2.98
N ILE A 112 -5.76 8.17 2.68
CA ILE A 112 -4.57 8.73 3.33
C ILE A 112 -4.38 10.21 2.92
N SER A 113 -4.54 10.54 1.64
CA SER A 113 -4.47 11.94 1.18
C SER A 113 -5.52 12.82 1.87
N SER A 114 -6.74 12.33 2.05
CA SER A 114 -7.81 13.04 2.76
C SER A 114 -7.44 13.34 4.20
N ILE A 115 -6.91 12.35 4.94
CA ILE A 115 -6.45 12.53 6.34
C ILE A 115 -5.39 13.64 6.43
N ILE A 116 -4.44 13.66 5.47
CA ILE A 116 -3.38 14.68 5.42
C ILE A 116 -3.93 16.05 5.02
N GLY A 117 -5.04 16.11 4.29
CA GLY A 117 -5.54 17.34 3.65
C GLY A 117 -4.87 17.62 2.30
N ALA A 118 -4.33 16.59 1.67
CA ALA A 118 -3.78 16.61 0.32
C ALA A 118 -4.88 16.27 -0.70
N LYS A 119 -4.69 16.71 -1.95
CA LYS A 119 -5.60 16.43 -3.06
C LYS A 119 -5.14 15.19 -3.84
N VAL A 120 -6.10 14.44 -4.38
CA VAL A 120 -5.83 13.37 -5.35
C VAL A 120 -6.29 13.83 -6.72
N ILE A 121 -5.36 13.92 -7.66
CA ILE A 121 -5.64 14.23 -9.06
C ILE A 121 -5.62 12.89 -9.83
N GLU A 122 -6.72 12.56 -10.50
CA GLU A 122 -6.87 11.28 -11.20
C GLU A 122 -6.79 11.46 -12.72
N ALA A 123 -5.80 10.84 -13.34
CA ALA A 123 -5.73 10.65 -14.78
C ALA A 123 -6.83 9.70 -15.23
N LYS A 124 -7.54 10.10 -16.28
CA LYS A 124 -8.52 9.24 -16.95
C LYS A 124 -7.80 8.10 -17.67
N ARG A 125 -8.41 6.92 -17.68
CA ARG A 125 -7.93 5.79 -18.48
C ARG A 125 -8.29 6.00 -19.95
N GLY A 126 -7.44 5.49 -20.83
CA GLY A 126 -7.72 5.42 -22.26
C GLY A 126 -8.67 4.28 -22.61
N GLU A 127 -8.81 4.01 -23.90
CA GLU A 127 -9.55 2.85 -24.41
C GLU A 127 -9.03 1.54 -23.81
N ASN A 128 -9.94 0.59 -23.55
CA ASN A 128 -9.63 -0.70 -22.93
C ASN A 128 -8.88 -0.59 -21.58
N PHE A 129 -9.16 0.46 -20.80
CA PHE A 129 -8.52 0.75 -19.51
C PHE A 129 -7.01 1.03 -19.59
N SER A 130 -6.51 1.41 -20.77
CA SER A 130 -5.08 1.70 -20.97
C SER A 130 -4.60 2.87 -20.11
N ILE A 131 -3.31 2.80 -19.75
CA ILE A 131 -2.62 3.78 -18.93
C ILE A 131 -1.69 4.59 -19.83
N SER A 132 -1.77 5.92 -19.77
CA SER A 132 -0.90 6.83 -20.51
C SER A 132 0.00 7.60 -19.55
N CYS A 133 1.30 7.38 -19.66
CA CYS A 133 2.29 8.13 -18.88
C CYS A 133 2.22 9.63 -19.18
N ASP A 134 2.04 10.02 -20.44
CA ASP A 134 1.94 11.43 -20.84
C ASP A 134 0.72 12.10 -20.19
N ASN A 135 -0.43 11.43 -20.17
CA ASN A 135 -1.62 11.94 -19.49
C ASN A 135 -1.37 12.13 -17.98
N ILE A 136 -0.77 11.14 -17.32
CA ILE A 136 -0.42 11.20 -15.89
C ILE A 136 0.54 12.38 -15.63
N LEU A 137 1.61 12.49 -16.40
CA LEU A 137 2.62 13.52 -16.22
C LEU A 137 2.08 14.93 -16.51
N SER A 138 1.15 15.08 -17.47
CA SER A 138 0.51 16.36 -17.81
C SER A 138 -0.32 16.96 -16.66
N LEU A 139 -0.73 16.14 -15.69
CA LEU A 139 -1.52 16.56 -14.53
C LEU A 139 -0.66 16.99 -13.34
N THR A 140 0.66 16.83 -13.44
CA THR A 140 1.58 17.22 -12.37
C THR A 140 1.75 18.74 -12.31
N SER A 141 2.03 19.24 -11.11
CA SER A 141 2.32 20.65 -10.86
C SER A 141 3.46 20.79 -9.85
N LYS A 142 3.87 22.02 -9.55
CA LYS A 142 4.85 22.31 -8.47
C LYS A 142 4.43 21.77 -7.09
N ASP A 143 3.13 21.56 -6.90
CA ASP A 143 2.54 21.08 -5.65
C ASP A 143 2.35 19.55 -5.66
N THR A 144 2.67 18.87 -6.76
CA THR A 144 2.66 17.41 -6.85
C THR A 144 3.90 16.83 -6.17
N LYS A 145 3.69 15.91 -5.21
CA LYS A 145 4.79 15.26 -4.46
C LYS A 145 4.94 13.78 -4.71
N ILE A 146 3.86 13.12 -5.13
CA ILE A 146 3.86 11.68 -5.42
C ILE A 146 3.08 11.44 -6.71
N VAL A 147 3.61 10.56 -7.56
CA VAL A 147 2.92 10.02 -8.74
C VAL A 147 2.83 8.51 -8.58
N ILE A 148 1.62 7.94 -8.73
CA ILE A 148 1.37 6.49 -8.56
C ILE A 148 0.60 5.98 -9.78
N PHE A 149 1.15 4.97 -10.46
CA PHE A 149 0.61 4.41 -11.71
C PHE A 149 0.59 2.88 -11.70
#